data_AF-A0A9P4R461-F1
#
_entry.id   AF-A0A9P4R461-F1
#
_cell.length_a   1.000
_cell.length_b   1.000
_cell.length_c   1.000
_cell.angle_alpha   90.00
_cell.angle_beta   90.00
_cell.angle_gamma   90.00
#
_symmetry.space_group_name_H-M   'P 1'
#
loop_
_entity.id
_entity.type
_entity.pdbx_description
1 polymer ?
#
loop_
_entity_poly.entity_id
_entity_poly.type
_entity_poly.pdbx_seq_one_letter_code
_entity_poly.pdbx_strand_id
1 'polypeptide(L)'
;MVQASNQAFYNAYRAALQKVQQRNLDARKDYNERLEMTEKWDSKDSKLKLIMINTVPSAILEIAQSHTYSKGMYDTVCAQFRDQGLTEACLIWGDFFRLRYSDCSSTTAFCEKFHLTLAITMATA
;
A
#
# COMPACT_ATOMS: atom_id res chain seq x y z
N MET A 1 -35.03 7.24 -52.04
CA MET A 1 -35.09 6.51 -50.75
C MET A 1 -33.80 5.74 -50.43
N VAL A 2 -33.15 5.04 -51.37
CA VAL A 2 -31.94 4.22 -51.11
C VAL A 2 -30.71 5.02 -50.62
N GLN A 3 -30.43 6.20 -51.19
CA GLN A 3 -29.27 7.02 -50.77
C GLN A 3 -29.39 7.56 -49.32
N ALA A 4 -30.60 7.94 -48.90
CA ALA A 4 -30.86 8.39 -47.52
C ALA A 4 -30.67 7.24 -46.51
N SER A 5 -31.06 6.02 -46.88
CA SER A 5 -30.86 4.81 -46.06
C SER A 5 -29.39 4.45 -45.90
N ASN A 6 -28.59 4.57 -46.96
CA ASN A 6 -27.15 4.34 -46.89
C ASN A 6 -26.44 5.38 -46.02
N GLN A 7 -26.84 6.66 -46.13
CA GLN A 7 -26.26 7.72 -45.30
C GLN A 7 -26.55 7.51 -43.80
N ALA A 8 -27.78 7.10 -43.46
CA ALA A 8 -28.16 6.78 -42.10
C ALA A 8 -27.35 5.59 -41.54
N PHE A 9 -27.13 4.55 -42.35
CA PHE A 9 -26.29 3.41 -41.99
C PHE A 9 -24.83 3.82 -41.72
N TYR A 10 -24.22 4.60 -42.60
CA TYR A 10 -22.84 5.08 -42.41
C TYR A 10 -22.70 5.96 -41.17
N ASN A 11 -23.69 6.82 -40.88
CA ASN A 11 -23.69 7.65 -39.68
C ASN A 11 -23.81 6.80 -38.41
N ALA A 12 -24.69 5.80 -38.41
CA ALA A 12 -24.83 4.86 -37.29
C ALA A 12 -23.55 4.05 -37.05
N TYR A 13 -22.91 3.58 -38.13
CA TYR A 13 -21.64 2.87 -38.05
C TYR A 13 -20.52 3.75 -37.45
N ARG A 14 -20.39 5.00 -37.90
CA ARG A 14 -19.41 5.95 -37.34
C ARG A 14 -19.67 6.25 -35.86
N ALA A 15 -20.92 6.44 -35.48
CA ALA A 15 -21.30 6.66 -34.09
C ALA A 15 -20.99 5.44 -33.20
N ALA A 16 -21.21 4.23 -33.71
CA ALA A 16 -20.85 2.99 -33.01
C ALA A 16 -19.32 2.87 -32.84
N LEU A 17 -18.55 3.16 -33.90
CA LEU A 17 -17.09 3.13 -33.86
C LEU A 17 -16.53 4.13 -32.84
N GLN A 18 -17.06 5.37 -32.82
CA GLN A 18 -16.67 6.38 -31.84
C GLN A 18 -16.98 5.95 -30.41
N LYS A 19 -18.13 5.32 -30.17
CA LYS A 19 -18.49 4.79 -28.83
C LYS A 19 -17.51 3.70 -28.38
N VAL A 20 -17.10 2.80 -29.27
CA VAL A 20 -16.12 1.75 -28.95
C VAL A 20 -14.75 2.36 -28.66
N GLN A 21 -14.31 3.32 -29.46
CA GLN A 21 -13.05 4.04 -29.24
C GLN A 21 -13.03 4.74 -27.88
N GLN A 22 -14.11 5.44 -27.54
CA GLN A 22 -14.21 6.13 -26.26
C GLN A 22 -14.17 5.14 -25.09
N ARG A 23 -14.93 4.04 -25.16
CA ARG A 23 -14.90 2.99 -24.13
C ARG A 23 -13.50 2.40 -23.94
N ASN A 24 -12.76 2.19 -25.03
CA ASN A 24 -11.40 1.69 -24.95
C ASN A 24 -10.44 2.70 -24.29
N LEU A 25 -10.63 4.00 -24.54
CA LEU A 25 -9.86 5.05 -23.87
C LEU A 25 -10.17 5.10 -22.37
N ASP A 26 -11.45 5.04 -22.01
CA ASP A 26 -11.88 5.05 -20.61
C ASP A 26 -11.35 3.81 -19.86
N ALA A 27 -11.43 2.63 -20.47
CA ALA A 27 -10.91 1.39 -19.89
C ALA A 27 -9.38 1.44 -19.70
N ARG A 28 -8.65 2.04 -20.64
CA ARG A 28 -7.20 2.25 -20.51
C ARG A 28 -6.85 3.20 -19.38
N LYS A 29 -7.60 4.29 -19.26
CA LYS A 29 -7.42 5.27 -18.18
C LYS A 29 -7.63 4.61 -16.81
N ASP A 30 -8.74 3.90 -16.65
CA ASP A 30 -9.07 3.18 -15.42
C ASP A 30 -8.06 2.07 -15.09
N TYR A 31 -7.51 1.38 -16.10
CA TYR A 31 -6.41 0.44 -15.90
C TYR A 31 -5.15 1.15 -15.38
N ASN A 32 -4.74 2.25 -16.01
CA ASN A 32 -3.54 2.99 -15.61
C ASN A 32 -3.67 3.56 -14.19
N GLU A 33 -4.83 4.11 -13.83
CA GLU A 33 -5.08 4.62 -12.47
C GLU A 33 -4.98 3.50 -11.42
N ARG A 34 -5.51 2.31 -11.72
CA ARG A 34 -5.39 1.14 -10.84
C ARG A 34 -3.95 0.62 -10.74
N LEU A 35 -3.21 0.64 -11.84
CA LEU A 35 -1.80 0.28 -11.87
C LEU A 35 -0.98 1.23 -11.00
N GLU A 36 -1.13 2.54 -11.19
CA GLU A 36 -0.43 3.56 -10.38
C GLU A 36 -0.72 3.41 -8.88
N MET A 37 -1.97 3.10 -8.51
CA MET A 37 -2.34 2.83 -7.13
C MET A 37 -1.65 1.58 -6.58
N THR A 38 -1.60 0.51 -7.39
CA THR A 38 -0.92 -0.75 -7.01
C THR A 38 0.57 -0.52 -6.80
N GLU A 39 1.24 0.15 -7.73
CA GLU A 39 2.67 0.50 -7.61
C GLU A 39 2.96 1.36 -6.38
N LYS A 40 2.07 2.33 -6.07
CA LYS A 40 2.17 3.13 -4.84
C LYS A 40 2.05 2.27 -3.59
N TRP A 41 1.12 1.31 -3.57
CA TRP A 41 0.96 0.38 -2.45
C TRP A 41 2.15 -0.55 -2.30
N ASP A 42 2.66 -1.13 -3.39
CA ASP A 42 3.83 -2.00 -3.38
C ASP A 42 5.09 -1.26 -2.92
N SER A 43 5.25 0.01 -3.32
CA SER A 43 6.33 0.87 -2.84
C SER A 43 6.24 1.11 -1.33
N LYS A 44 5.03 1.37 -0.81
CA LYS A 44 4.80 1.55 0.63
C LYS A 44 5.06 0.24 1.40
N ASP A 45 4.56 -0.89 0.90
CA ASP A 45 4.75 -2.21 1.50
C ASP A 45 6.23 -2.60 1.56
N SER A 46 6.99 -2.37 0.48
CA SER A 46 8.43 -2.62 0.44
C SER A 46 9.21 -1.78 1.47
N LYS A 47 8.83 -0.51 1.66
CA LYS A 47 9.42 0.35 2.70
C LYS A 47 9.12 -0.17 4.10
N LEU A 48 7.90 -0.65 4.35
CA LEU A 48 7.51 -1.23 5.64
C LEU A 48 8.31 -2.50 5.94
N LYS A 49 8.45 -3.40 4.95
CA LYS A 49 9.28 -4.61 5.09
C LYS A 49 10.74 -4.28 5.38
N LEU A 50 11.31 -3.30 4.67
CA LEU A 50 12.69 -2.89 4.90
C LEU A 50 12.91 -2.41 6.34
N ILE A 51 11.96 -1.66 6.89
CA ILE A 51 12.10 -1.17 8.26
C ILE A 51 11.96 -2.33 9.26
N MET A 52 11.04 -3.27 9.05
CA MET A 52 10.96 -4.50 9.84
C MET A 52 12.26 -5.27 9.86
N ILE A 53 12.89 -5.46 8.69
CA ILE A 53 14.18 -6.15 8.59
C ILE A 53 15.27 -5.46 9.43
N ASN A 54 15.25 -4.13 9.49
CA ASN A 54 16.27 -3.36 10.20
C ASN A 54 16.04 -3.19 11.71
N THR A 55 14.83 -3.45 12.21
CA THR A 55 14.45 -3.09 13.59
C THR A 55 13.86 -4.25 14.39
N VAL A 56 13.43 -5.33 13.74
CA VAL A 56 12.98 -6.56 14.41
C VAL A 56 14.17 -7.47 14.68
N PRO A 57 14.29 -8.08 15.86
CA PRO A 57 15.30 -9.09 16.15
C PRO A 57 15.27 -10.24 15.12
N SER A 58 16.43 -10.70 14.65
CA SER A 58 16.54 -11.69 13.57
C SER A 58 15.74 -12.96 13.81
N ALA A 59 15.69 -13.46 15.05
CA ALA A 59 14.93 -14.66 15.43
C ALA A 59 13.42 -14.52 15.19
N ILE A 60 12.84 -13.32 15.42
CA ILE A 60 11.42 -13.05 15.16
C ILE A 60 11.21 -12.79 13.67
N LEU A 61 12.18 -12.14 13.02
CA LEU A 61 12.12 -11.80 11.61
C LEU A 61 12.10 -13.05 10.72
N GLU A 62 12.87 -14.09 11.03
CA GLU A 62 12.89 -15.36 10.29
C GLU A 62 11.50 -16.01 10.22
N ILE A 63 10.71 -15.90 11.29
CA ILE A 63 9.33 -16.40 11.36
C ILE A 63 8.42 -15.51 10.50
N ALA A 64 8.56 -14.19 10.63
CA ALA A 64 7.73 -13.21 9.94
C ALA A 64 7.96 -13.17 8.42
N GLN A 65 9.17 -13.44 7.93
CA GLN A 65 9.55 -13.37 6.51
C GLN A 65 8.81 -14.38 5.62
N SER A 66 8.13 -15.36 6.20
CA SER A 66 7.24 -16.26 5.47
C SER A 66 6.04 -15.55 4.82
N HIS A 67 5.74 -14.32 5.22
CA HIS A 67 4.62 -13.54 4.70
C HIS A 67 4.96 -12.68 3.49
N THR A 68 4.12 -12.75 2.47
CA THR A 68 4.25 -11.95 1.24
C THR A 68 4.07 -10.45 1.46
N TYR A 69 3.31 -10.02 2.46
CA TYR A 69 2.99 -8.60 2.70
C TYR A 69 3.39 -8.16 4.10
N SER A 70 3.73 -6.88 4.26
CA SER A 70 4.14 -6.28 5.53
C SER A 70 3.10 -6.42 6.64
N LYS A 71 1.80 -6.47 6.31
CA LYS A 71 0.74 -6.74 7.30
C LYS A 71 0.91 -8.10 7.99
N GLY A 72 1.17 -9.16 7.22
CA GLY A 72 1.37 -10.50 7.79
C GLY A 72 2.64 -10.55 8.65
N MET A 73 3.71 -9.90 8.17
CA MET A 73 4.94 -9.75 8.97
C MET A 73 4.67 -9.03 10.30
N TYR A 74 3.92 -7.93 10.27
CA TYR A 74 3.52 -7.17 11.46
C TYR A 74 2.73 -8.02 12.45
N ASP A 75 1.68 -8.70 11.99
CA ASP A 75 0.81 -9.51 12.84
C ASP A 75 1.64 -10.60 13.57
N THR A 76 2.59 -11.21 12.86
CA THR A 76 3.51 -12.22 13.41
C THR A 76 4.51 -11.61 14.40
N VAL A 77 5.10 -10.46 14.09
CA VAL A 77 6.02 -9.74 14.99
C VAL A 77 5.31 -9.37 16.31
N CYS A 78 4.10 -8.82 16.23
CA CYS A 78 3.31 -8.46 17.39
C CYS A 78 2.85 -9.67 18.21
N ALA A 79 2.54 -10.81 17.56
CA ALA A 79 2.26 -12.05 18.27
C ALA A 79 3.49 -12.53 19.06
N GLN A 80 4.65 -12.60 18.42
CA GLN A 80 5.89 -13.04 19.07
C GLN A 80 6.30 -12.16 20.26
N PHE A 81 6.18 -10.83 20.13
CA PHE A 81 6.46 -9.95 21.26
C PHE A 81 5.50 -10.17 22.42
N ARG A 82 4.20 -10.39 22.16
CA ARG A 82 3.22 -10.69 23.22
C ARG A 82 3.51 -12.03 23.89
N ASP A 83 3.84 -13.07 23.12
CA ASP A 83 4.15 -14.39 23.66
C ASP A 83 5.41 -14.38 24.55
N GLN A 84 6.34 -13.46 24.27
CA GLN A 84 7.55 -13.23 25.08
C GLN A 84 7.32 -12.25 26.25
N GLY A 85 6.10 -11.76 26.46
CA GLY A 85 5.76 -10.78 27.49
C GLY A 85 6.20 -9.34 27.18
N LEU A 86 6.71 -9.08 25.98
CA LEU A 86 7.19 -7.77 25.51
C LEU A 86 6.05 -6.91 24.98
N THR A 87 5.05 -6.64 25.82
CA THR A 87 3.84 -5.88 25.43
C THR A 87 4.18 -4.46 24.95
N GLU A 88 5.15 -3.80 25.57
CA GLU A 88 5.62 -2.47 25.18
C GLU A 88 6.20 -2.48 23.76
N ALA A 89 7.01 -3.49 23.42
CA ALA A 89 7.54 -3.65 22.06
C ALA A 89 6.39 -3.84 21.04
N CYS A 90 5.36 -4.60 21.39
CA CYS A 90 4.17 -4.75 20.55
C CYS A 90 3.44 -3.40 20.34
N LEU A 91 3.31 -2.58 21.38
CA LEU A 91 2.68 -1.25 21.30
C LEU A 91 3.50 -0.28 20.45
N ILE A 92 4.82 -0.27 20.64
CA ILE A 92 5.77 0.51 19.84
C ILE A 92 5.61 0.19 18.35
N TRP A 93 5.50 -1.09 18.00
CA TRP A 93 5.23 -1.52 16.63
C TRP A 93 3.85 -1.09 16.12
N GLY A 94 2.82 -1.06 16.97
CA GLY A 94 1.52 -0.50 16.60
C GLY A 94 1.58 1.01 16.32
N ASP A 95 2.36 1.74 17.11
CA ASP A 95 2.54 3.19 16.94
C ASP A 95 3.37 3.54 15.72
N PHE A 96 4.39 2.73 15.41
CA PHE A 96 5.14 2.77 14.16
C PHE A 96 4.20 2.81 12.95
N PHE A 97 3.27 1.86 12.86
CA PHE A 97 2.38 1.75 11.71
C PHE A 97 1.41 2.93 11.62
N ARG A 98 0.89 3.40 12.76
CA ARG A 98 0.05 4.60 12.83
C ARG A 98 0.78 5.84 12.33
N LEU A 99 2.03 6.06 12.74
CA LEU A 99 2.85 7.19 12.32
C LEU A 99 3.23 7.12 10.83
N ARG A 100 3.45 5.92 10.28
CA ARG A 100 3.74 5.78 8.84
C ARG A 100 2.50 5.97 7.98
N TYR A 101 1.34 5.55 8.48
CA TYR A 101 0.03 5.79 7.87
C TYR A 101 -0.33 7.29 7.88
N SER A 102 0.08 8.04 8.91
CA SER A 102 -0.18 9.49 9.02
C SER A 102 0.71 10.36 8.11
N ASP A 103 0.94 9.95 6.87
CA ASP A 103 1.67 10.69 5.82
C ASP A 103 3.03 11.28 6.25
N CYS A 104 3.84 10.51 7.00
CA CYS A 104 5.27 10.85 7.09
C CYS A 104 5.88 10.79 5.68
N SER A 105 6.20 11.94 5.10
CA SER A 105 6.60 12.08 3.69
C SER A 105 7.94 11.40 3.37
N SER A 106 8.77 11.13 4.37
CA SER A 106 10.06 10.44 4.22
C SER A 106 10.31 9.42 5.34
N THR A 107 11.19 8.45 5.06
CA THR A 107 11.65 7.47 6.06
C THR A 107 12.42 8.16 7.20
N THR A 108 13.17 9.22 6.92
CA THR A 108 13.91 9.98 7.93
C THR A 108 12.98 10.67 8.93
N ALA A 109 12.00 11.44 8.44
CA ALA A 109 11.01 12.10 9.30
C ALA A 109 10.18 11.10 10.11
N PHE A 110 9.95 9.91 9.52
CA PHE A 110 9.34 8.80 10.20
C PHE A 110 10.23 8.26 11.35
N CYS A 111 11.50 7.94 11.08
CA CYS A 111 12.43 7.41 12.09
C CYS A 111 12.64 8.41 13.24
N GLU A 112 12.76 9.71 12.93
CA GLU A 112 12.86 10.77 13.95
C GLU A 112 11.63 10.77 14.87
N LYS A 113 10.41 10.78 14.32
CA LYS A 113 9.17 10.70 15.10
C LYS A 113 9.06 9.41 15.88
N PHE A 114 9.44 8.28 15.29
CA PHE A 114 9.41 6.98 15.92
C PHE A 114 10.36 6.91 17.12
N HIS A 115 11.62 7.32 16.95
CA HIS A 115 12.59 7.38 18.04
C HIS A 115 12.17 8.34 19.16
N LEU A 116 11.59 9.50 18.82
CA LEU A 116 11.02 10.41 19.81
C LEU A 116 9.88 9.75 20.61
N THR A 117 8.97 9.06 19.92
CA THR A 117 7.83 8.37 20.56
C THR A 117 8.30 7.25 21.47
N LEU A 118 9.29 6.47 21.02
CA LEU A 118 9.97 5.42 21.80
C LEU A 118 10.60 6.00 23.07
N ALA A 119 11.37 7.09 22.94
CA ALA A 119 12.05 7.73 24.06
C ALA A 119 11.06 8.28 25.10
N ILE A 120 9.95 8.89 24.65
CA ILE A 120 8.88 9.38 25.54
C ILE A 120 8.21 8.23 26.30
N THR A 121 7.91 7.14 25.58
CA THR A 121 7.24 5.96 26.17
C THR A 121 8.13 5.30 27.22
N MET A 122 9.43 5.14 26.93
CA MET A 122 10.39 4.60 27.89
C MET A 122 10.68 5.51 29.08
N ALA A 123 10.49 6.83 28.93
CA ALA A 123 10.67 7.79 30.04
C ALA A 123 9.44 7.89 30.96
N THR A 124 8.31 7.29 30.58
CA THR A 124 7.03 7.37 31.29
C THR A 124 6.55 6.03 31.87
N ALA A 125 7.27 4.94 31.58
CA ALA A 125 7.11 3.61 32.18
C ALA A 125 8.05 3.44 33.38
#